data_AF-A0A329N2N6-F1
#
_entry.id   AF-A0A329N2N6-F1
#
_cell.length_a   1.000
_cell.length_b   1.000
_cell.length_c   1.000
_cell.angle_alpha   90.00
_cell.angle_beta   90.00
_cell.angle_gamma   90.00
#
_symmetry.space_group_name_H-M   'P 1'
#
loop_
_entity.id
_entity.type
_entity.pdbx_description
1 polymer ?
#
loop_
_entity_poly.entity_id
_entity_poly.type
_entity_poly.pdbx_seq_one_letter_code
_entity_poly.pdbx_strand_id
1 'polypeptide(L)'
;MRKIFFILILFLTGYTGQAQFHLGAKAGANLTKLDGQSFSDSYKLGYQLGGFAYYDITDFIGLQTEILFSQTNTEISDSYKDIIQDAFDKDKTLNYISVPVLLRLNSSGVLTISGGPQFSFLANHDHGVLENGKKLFKDTDFSAVLGAELNLFPIIIYGRYIWGFSDIGQFGKEVKSRQIQLGLALRVF
;
A
#
# COMPACT_ATOMS: atom_id res chain seq x y z
N MET A 1 -17.96 3.38 18.10
CA MET A 1 -18.61 2.56 17.05
C MET A 1 -19.77 3.30 16.35
N ARG A 2 -20.75 3.87 17.06
CA ARG A 2 -21.87 4.61 16.42
C ARG A 2 -21.44 5.78 15.52
N LYS A 3 -20.41 6.54 15.89
CA LYS A 3 -19.93 7.70 15.09
C LYS A 3 -19.27 7.32 13.76
N ILE A 4 -18.64 6.13 13.69
CA ILE A 4 -18.01 5.62 12.46
C ILE A 4 -19.09 5.19 11.46
N PHE A 5 -20.19 4.62 11.95
CA PHE A 5 -21.34 4.26 11.13
C PHE A 5 -22.04 5.49 10.51
N PHE A 6 -22.12 6.59 11.27
CA PHE A 6 -22.67 7.86 10.76
C PHE A 6 -21.77 8.52 9.69
N ILE A 7 -20.44 8.42 9.82
CA ILE A 7 -19.51 8.92 8.79
C ILE A 7 -19.63 8.08 7.52
N LEU A 8 -19.78 6.75 7.64
CA LEU A 8 -19.97 5.85 6.50
C LEU A 8 -21.28 6.12 5.73
N ILE A 9 -22.35 6.48 6.45
CA ILE A 9 -23.66 6.83 5.86
C ILE A 9 -23.62 8.21 5.20
N LEU A 10 -22.88 9.18 5.74
CA LEU A 10 -22.76 10.51 5.16
C LEU A 10 -22.04 10.51 3.80
N PHE A 11 -21.17 9.53 3.55
CA PHE A 11 -20.55 9.30 2.24
C PHE A 11 -21.53 8.70 1.21
N LEU A 12 -22.61 8.04 1.64
CA LEU A 12 -23.55 7.35 0.76
C LEU A 12 -24.64 8.28 0.17
N THR A 13 -24.88 9.46 0.76
CA THR A 13 -26.05 10.31 0.42
C THR A 13 -25.75 11.48 -0.52
N GLY A 14 -24.57 11.56 -1.13
CA GLY A 14 -24.14 12.70 -1.96
C GLY A 14 -24.29 12.57 -3.48
N TYR A 15 -24.98 11.55 -4.00
CA TYR A 15 -24.93 11.21 -5.43
C TYR A 15 -26.03 11.88 -6.28
N THR A 16 -25.82 13.14 -6.65
CA THR A 16 -26.39 13.70 -7.90
C THR A 16 -25.34 14.58 -8.59
N GLY A 17 -24.34 13.96 -9.20
CA GLY A 17 -23.31 14.60 -10.02
C GLY A 17 -22.52 13.51 -10.72
N GLN A 18 -22.22 13.68 -12.01
CA GLN A 18 -21.49 12.69 -12.82
C GLN A 18 -20.26 12.17 -12.06
N ALA A 19 -20.15 10.85 -11.91
CA ALA A 19 -19.32 10.20 -10.90
C ALA A 19 -17.81 10.47 -11.10
N GLN A 20 -17.30 11.50 -10.43
CA GLN A 20 -15.87 11.82 -10.30
C GLN A 20 -15.19 10.98 -9.20
N PHE A 21 -15.96 10.24 -8.41
CA PHE A 21 -15.48 9.41 -7.31
C PHE A 21 -15.56 7.93 -7.67
N HIS A 22 -14.45 7.23 -7.48
CA HIS A 22 -14.31 5.82 -7.77
C HIS A 22 -13.72 5.07 -6.59
N LEU A 23 -14.11 3.81 -6.46
CA LEU A 23 -13.59 2.93 -5.41
C LEU A 23 -13.40 1.51 -5.93
N GLY A 24 -12.48 0.80 -5.29
CA GLY A 24 -12.15 -0.54 -5.70
C GLY A 24 -11.25 -1.30 -4.73
N ALA A 25 -10.94 -2.52 -5.11
CA ALA A 25 -10.02 -3.39 -4.39
C ALA A 25 -8.69 -3.48 -5.15
N LYS A 26 -7.59 -3.66 -4.43
CA LYS A 26 -6.23 -3.75 -4.96
C LYS A 26 -5.55 -4.97 -4.37
N ALA A 27 -4.86 -5.73 -5.20
CA ALA A 27 -4.03 -6.85 -4.79
C ALA A 27 -2.71 -6.84 -5.58
N GLY A 28 -1.65 -7.39 -5.02
CA GLY A 28 -0.38 -7.47 -5.73
C GLY A 28 0.72 -8.17 -4.95
N ALA A 29 1.91 -8.14 -5.53
CA ALA A 29 3.15 -8.61 -4.94
C ALA A 29 4.12 -7.44 -4.71
N ASN A 30 4.98 -7.61 -3.72
CA ASN A 30 6.01 -6.68 -3.29
C ASN A 30 7.38 -7.34 -3.37
N LEU A 31 8.37 -6.62 -3.87
CA LEU A 31 9.77 -6.99 -3.82
C LEU A 31 10.52 -5.89 -3.08
N THR A 32 11.03 -6.20 -1.88
CA THR A 32 11.68 -5.22 -1.00
C THR A 32 13.18 -5.47 -0.94
N LYS A 33 13.95 -4.39 -1.02
CA LYS A 33 15.39 -4.37 -0.80
C LYS A 33 15.73 -3.33 0.29
N LEU A 34 16.62 -3.70 1.19
CA LEU A 34 17.16 -2.80 2.22
C LEU A 34 18.56 -2.34 1.78
N ASP A 35 18.81 -1.02 1.75
CA ASP A 35 20.13 -0.48 1.42
C ASP A 35 21.13 -0.86 2.53
N GLY A 36 22.26 -1.48 2.17
CA GLY A 36 23.28 -1.97 3.11
C GLY A 36 23.69 -3.44 2.95
N GLN A 37 22.98 -4.21 2.11
CA GLN A 37 23.34 -5.57 1.72
C GLN A 37 23.57 -5.68 0.21
N SER A 38 24.57 -6.46 -0.20
CA SER A 38 24.93 -6.69 -1.62
C SER A 38 23.74 -7.23 -2.42
N PHE A 39 23.69 -6.91 -3.72
CA PHE A 39 22.57 -7.18 -4.64
C PHE A 39 22.13 -8.65 -4.77
N SER A 40 22.90 -9.63 -4.26
CA SER A 40 22.61 -11.06 -4.45
C SER A 40 21.78 -11.71 -3.34
N ASP A 41 21.76 -11.19 -2.10
CA ASP A 41 21.46 -12.08 -0.95
C ASP A 41 20.17 -11.79 -0.15
N SER A 42 19.38 -10.75 -0.45
CA SER A 42 18.21 -10.45 0.40
C SER A 42 17.08 -9.67 -0.28
N TYR A 43 16.55 -10.21 -1.37
CA TYR A 43 15.22 -9.79 -1.81
C TYR A 43 14.16 -10.43 -0.93
N LYS A 44 13.26 -9.62 -0.37
CA LYS A 44 12.09 -10.12 0.37
C LYS A 44 10.86 -10.03 -0.51
N LEU A 45 10.29 -11.19 -0.84
CA LEU A 45 9.01 -11.28 -1.50
C LEU A 45 7.89 -11.09 -0.48
N GLY A 46 6.88 -10.32 -0.85
CA GLY A 46 5.69 -10.08 -0.06
C GLY A 46 4.48 -9.94 -0.95
N TYR A 47 3.32 -9.80 -0.31
CA TYR A 47 2.06 -9.55 -1.00
C TYR A 47 1.30 -8.43 -0.31
N GLN A 48 0.35 -7.85 -1.03
CA GLN A 48 -0.50 -6.78 -0.54
C GLN A 48 -1.93 -6.95 -1.04
N LEU A 49 -2.86 -6.59 -0.17
CA LEU A 49 -4.29 -6.56 -0.44
C LEU A 49 -4.91 -5.35 0.23
N GLY A 50 -5.90 -4.72 -0.40
CA GLY A 50 -6.46 -3.50 0.14
C GLY A 50 -7.55 -2.88 -0.70
N GLY A 51 -7.95 -1.68 -0.29
CA GLY A 51 -8.91 -0.85 -1.00
C GLY A 51 -8.25 0.42 -1.51
N PHE A 52 -8.77 0.96 -2.60
CA PHE A 52 -8.43 2.29 -3.07
C PHE A 52 -9.71 3.08 -3.33
N ALA A 53 -9.60 4.39 -3.17
CA ALA A 53 -10.58 5.35 -3.63
C ALA A 53 -9.85 6.48 -4.34
N TYR A 54 -10.41 6.98 -5.43
CA TYR A 54 -9.88 8.16 -6.08
C TYR A 54 -10.97 9.10 -6.53
N TYR A 55 -10.62 10.38 -6.58
CA TYR A 55 -11.46 11.46 -7.04
C TYR A 55 -10.75 12.20 -8.16
N ASP A 56 -11.30 12.17 -9.36
CA ASP A 56 -10.77 12.91 -10.50
C ASP A 56 -11.34 14.35 -10.48
N ILE A 57 -10.48 15.30 -10.11
CA ILE A 57 -10.82 16.72 -10.01
C ILE A 57 -11.06 17.28 -11.42
N THR A 58 -10.24 16.84 -12.37
CA THR A 58 -10.35 17.10 -13.81
C THR A 58 -10.03 15.82 -14.58
N ASP A 59 -10.26 15.82 -15.89
CA ASP A 59 -9.90 14.68 -16.76
C ASP A 59 -8.38 14.39 -16.76
N PHE A 60 -7.55 15.37 -16.35
CA PHE A 60 -6.09 15.23 -16.28
C PHE A 60 -5.57 15.01 -14.86
N ILE A 61 -6.25 15.50 -13.82
CA ILE A 61 -5.74 15.50 -12.44
C ILE A 61 -6.75 14.86 -11.50
N GLY A 62 -6.26 13.95 -10.65
CA GLY A 62 -7.04 13.34 -9.59
C GLY A 62 -6.25 13.17 -8.29
N LEU A 63 -6.95 12.75 -7.24
CA LEU A 63 -6.37 12.39 -5.95
C LEU A 63 -6.80 10.97 -5.60
N GLN A 64 -5.84 10.13 -5.22
CA GLN A 64 -6.05 8.73 -4.85
C GLN A 64 -5.58 8.49 -3.42
N THR A 65 -6.39 7.77 -2.67
CA THR A 65 -6.05 7.30 -1.34
C THR A 65 -6.24 5.79 -1.28
N GLU A 66 -5.36 5.10 -0.60
CA GLU A 66 -5.44 3.64 -0.48
C GLU A 66 -5.28 3.21 0.97
N ILE A 67 -5.80 2.04 1.29
CA ILE A 67 -5.51 1.33 2.54
C ILE A 67 -5.08 -0.06 2.14
N LEU A 68 -3.83 -0.39 2.43
CA LEU A 68 -3.19 -1.64 2.01
C LEU A 68 -2.69 -2.40 3.23
N PHE A 69 -3.06 -3.67 3.30
CA PHE A 69 -2.45 -4.65 4.18
C PHE A 69 -1.36 -5.36 3.41
N SER A 70 -0.13 -5.26 3.88
CA SER A 70 1.05 -5.85 3.24
C SER A 70 1.71 -6.83 4.20
N GLN A 71 2.01 -8.03 3.73
CA GLN A 71 2.79 -9.01 4.46
C GLN A 71 4.12 -9.24 3.73
N THR A 72 5.22 -9.17 4.47
CA THR A 72 6.56 -9.45 3.93
C THR A 72 7.06 -10.79 4.46
N ASN A 73 7.32 -11.75 3.58
CA ASN A 73 7.98 -13.00 3.94
C ASN A 73 9.49 -12.76 3.98
N THR A 74 10.14 -13.24 5.04
CA THR A 74 11.57 -13.01 5.29
C THR A 74 12.47 -14.08 4.67
N GLU A 75 11.90 -15.22 4.25
CA GLU A 75 12.65 -16.33 3.63
C GLU A 75 12.09 -16.63 2.23
N ILE A 76 12.98 -16.71 1.23
CA ILE A 76 12.68 -17.31 -0.08
C ILE A 76 13.26 -18.72 -0.01
N SER A 77 12.44 -19.73 0.22
CA SER A 77 12.83 -21.13 -0.01
C SER A 77 12.79 -21.42 -1.52
N ASP A 78 13.71 -22.24 -2.03
CA ASP A 78 13.82 -22.65 -3.44
C ASP A 78 12.57 -23.39 -3.96
N SER A 79 11.65 -23.75 -3.07
CA SER A 79 10.40 -24.44 -3.39
C SER A 79 9.20 -23.47 -3.35
N TYR A 80 8.53 -23.30 -4.48
CA TYR A 80 7.32 -22.48 -4.61
C TYR A 80 6.16 -22.93 -3.67
N LYS A 81 6.20 -24.20 -3.23
CA LYS A 81 5.24 -24.75 -2.25
C LYS A 81 5.44 -24.20 -0.84
N ASP A 82 6.69 -23.96 -0.45
CA ASP A 82 7.04 -23.48 0.88
C ASP A 82 6.65 -22.00 1.02
N ILE A 83 6.76 -21.20 -0.06
CA ILE A 83 6.30 -19.80 -0.08
C ILE A 83 4.80 -19.68 0.22
N ILE A 84 3.97 -20.59 -0.31
CA ILE A 84 2.53 -20.61 -0.04
C ILE A 84 2.28 -21.06 1.41
N GLN A 85 3.04 -22.02 1.91
CA GLN A 85 2.87 -22.56 3.26
C GLN A 85 3.32 -21.56 4.34
N ASP A 86 4.45 -20.88 4.13
CA ASP A 86 4.98 -19.80 4.97
C ASP A 86 4.13 -18.53 4.91
N ALA A 87 3.43 -18.27 3.80
CA ALA A 87 2.46 -17.17 3.74
C ALA A 87 1.33 -17.32 4.79
N PHE A 88 1.06 -18.55 5.26
CA PHE A 88 0.09 -18.84 6.31
C PHE A 88 0.72 -19.08 7.69
N ASP A 89 2.05 -19.14 7.80
CA ASP A 89 2.73 -19.28 9.08
C ASP A 89 2.82 -17.92 9.79
N LYS A 90 2.15 -17.81 10.95
CA LYS A 90 1.94 -16.54 11.66
C LYS A 90 3.16 -16.10 12.47
N ASP A 91 4.11 -16.99 12.71
CA ASP A 91 5.17 -16.75 13.71
C ASP A 91 6.41 -16.02 13.16
N LYS A 92 6.49 -15.76 11.84
CA LYS A 92 7.62 -15.06 11.19
C LYS A 92 7.25 -13.89 10.26
N THR A 93 5.98 -13.48 10.22
CA THR A 93 5.47 -12.58 9.19
C THR A 93 5.30 -11.14 9.70
N LEU A 94 5.93 -10.18 9.02
CA LEU A 94 5.76 -8.75 9.35
C LEU A 94 4.55 -8.21 8.58
N ASN A 95 3.52 -7.84 9.34
CA ASN A 95 2.28 -7.25 8.80
C ASN A 95 2.36 -5.73 8.87
N TYR A 96 2.09 -5.05 7.77
CA TYR A 96 2.04 -3.60 7.68
C TYR A 96 0.70 -3.12 7.18
N ILE A 97 0.21 -2.02 7.74
CA ILE A 97 -0.90 -1.25 7.20
C ILE A 97 -0.33 0.01 6.57
N SER A 98 -0.56 0.21 5.28
CA SER A 98 -0.06 1.37 4.54
C SER A 98 -1.20 2.21 4.02
N VAL A 99 -1.07 3.53 4.15
CA VAL A 99 -2.01 4.53 3.68
C VAL A 99 -1.30 5.52 2.75
N PRO A 100 -1.22 5.21 1.45
CA PRO A 100 -0.74 6.13 0.42
C PRO A 100 -1.77 7.24 0.13
N VAL A 101 -1.26 8.45 -0.08
CA VAL A 101 -2.03 9.59 -0.61
C VAL A 101 -1.30 10.05 -1.87
N LEU A 102 -1.91 9.85 -3.03
CA LEU A 102 -1.26 9.97 -4.34
C LEU A 102 -1.98 11.00 -5.19
N LEU A 103 -1.24 11.93 -5.77
CA LEU A 103 -1.71 12.71 -6.91
C LEU A 103 -1.75 11.79 -8.14
N ARG A 104 -2.81 11.87 -8.93
CA ARG A 104 -2.97 11.17 -10.21
C ARG A 104 -2.86 12.17 -11.35
N LEU A 105 -2.13 11.79 -12.39
CA LEU A 105 -2.03 12.49 -13.65
C LEU A 105 -2.50 11.54 -14.75
N ASN A 106 -3.71 11.76 -15.24
CA ASN A 106 -4.37 10.93 -16.24
C ASN A 106 -3.96 11.39 -17.65
N SER A 107 -3.56 10.46 -18.50
CA SER A 107 -3.27 10.67 -19.91
C SER A 107 -4.23 9.86 -20.76
N SER A 108 -5.17 10.57 -21.41
CA SER A 108 -6.16 9.99 -22.33
C SER A 108 -7.03 8.87 -21.74
N GLY A 109 -7.20 8.83 -20.41
CA GLY A 109 -8.03 7.84 -19.70
C GLY A 109 -7.48 6.41 -19.63
N VAL A 110 -6.40 6.10 -20.36
CA VAL A 110 -5.80 4.76 -20.40
C VAL A 110 -4.61 4.65 -19.46
N LEU A 111 -3.71 5.64 -19.48
CA LEU A 111 -2.50 5.65 -18.66
C LEU A 111 -2.63 6.69 -17.56
N THR A 112 -2.36 6.31 -16.32
CA THR A 112 -2.27 7.24 -15.19
C THR A 112 -0.90 7.13 -14.57
N ILE A 113 -0.24 8.26 -14.33
CA ILE A 113 0.95 8.33 -13.49
C ILE A 113 0.51 8.83 -12.12
N SER A 114 0.99 8.21 -11.06
CA SER A 114 0.64 8.61 -9.70
C SER A 114 1.87 8.78 -8.82
N GLY A 115 1.79 9.69 -7.86
CA GLY A 115 2.87 9.89 -6.92
C GLY A 115 2.46 10.68 -5.70
N GLY A 116 3.11 10.41 -4.57
CA GLY A 116 2.80 11.07 -3.31
C GLY A 116 3.37 10.36 -2.09
N PRO A 117 3.08 10.86 -0.89
CA PRO A 117 3.51 10.25 0.35
C PRO A 117 2.74 8.96 0.67
N GLN A 118 3.41 8.08 1.41
CA GLN A 118 2.82 6.90 2.04
C GLN A 118 3.25 6.84 3.50
N PHE A 119 2.26 6.55 4.35
CA PHE A 119 2.45 6.28 5.76
C PHE A 119 2.22 4.79 6.01
N SER A 120 3.18 4.11 6.61
CA SER A 120 3.09 2.69 6.91
C SER A 120 3.26 2.45 8.41
N PHE A 121 2.49 1.52 8.95
CA PHE A 121 2.47 1.16 10.36
C PHE A 121 2.68 -0.35 10.50
N LEU A 122 3.62 -0.76 11.35
CA LEU A 122 3.82 -2.17 11.69
C LEU A 122 2.68 -2.65 12.60
N ALA A 123 1.99 -3.71 12.19
CA ALA A 123 0.82 -4.28 12.85
C ALA A 123 1.14 -5.56 13.66
N ASN A 124 2.36 -5.71 14.20
CA ASN A 124 2.77 -6.96 14.84
C ASN A 124 2.36 -7.07 16.33
N HIS A 125 1.25 -7.77 16.55
CA HIS A 125 0.96 -8.86 17.49
C HIS A 125 1.37 -8.89 18.98
N ASP A 126 1.42 -7.79 19.75
CA ASP A 126 1.46 -7.97 21.22
C ASP A 126 0.54 -7.09 22.09
N HIS A 127 -0.01 -5.97 21.59
CA HIS A 127 -0.88 -5.13 22.42
C HIS A 127 -2.07 -4.59 21.63
N GLY A 128 -3.25 -4.61 22.26
CA GLY A 128 -4.54 -4.37 21.61
C GLY A 128 -4.63 -3.04 20.85
N VAL A 129 -5.53 -3.01 19.87
CA VAL A 129 -5.78 -1.90 18.92
C VAL A 129 -6.02 -0.54 19.61
N LEU A 130 -6.47 -0.53 20.86
CA LEU A 130 -6.75 0.68 21.65
C LEU A 130 -5.54 1.23 22.44
N GLU A 131 -4.52 0.41 22.70
CA GLU A 131 -3.33 0.79 23.49
C GLU A 131 -2.17 1.27 22.58
N ASN A 132 -2.18 0.85 21.31
CA ASN A 132 -1.21 1.26 20.28
C ASN A 132 -1.34 2.71 19.81
N GLY A 133 -2.44 3.41 20.15
CA GLY A 133 -2.70 4.80 19.75
C GLY A 133 -1.58 5.80 20.09
N LYS A 134 -0.83 5.56 21.17
CA LYS A 134 0.29 6.42 21.62
C LYS A 134 1.67 6.00 21.10
N LYS A 135 1.83 4.76 20.61
CA LYS A 135 3.07 4.26 19.98
C LYS A 135 3.10 4.46 18.46
N LEU A 136 1.94 4.65 17.82
CA LEU A 136 1.80 4.88 16.38
C LEU A 136 2.72 6.00 15.85
N PHE A 137 2.95 7.07 16.62
CA PHE A 137 3.84 8.17 16.19
C PHE A 137 5.33 7.85 16.25
N LYS A 138 5.76 6.79 16.95
CA LYS A 138 7.17 6.42 17.09
C LYS A 138 7.63 5.41 16.04
N ASP A 139 6.70 4.62 15.50
CA ASP A 139 6.95 3.54 14.54
C ASP A 139 6.24 3.79 13.18
N THR A 140 5.95 5.06 12.85
CA THR A 140 5.40 5.43 11.53
C THR A 140 6.54 5.48 10.52
N ASP A 141 6.50 4.58 9.54
CA ASP A 141 7.41 4.61 8.41
C ASP A 141 6.91 5.60 7.35
N PHE A 142 7.71 6.61 7.05
CA PHE A 142 7.45 7.55 5.97
C PHE A 142 8.11 7.09 4.67
N SER A 143 7.33 7.10 3.58
CA SER A 143 7.80 6.71 2.25
C SER A 143 7.26 7.65 1.16
N ALA A 144 7.99 7.76 0.05
CA ALA A 144 7.50 8.37 -1.18
C ALA A 144 7.19 7.28 -2.20
N VAL A 145 6.05 7.43 -2.90
CA VAL A 145 5.56 6.50 -3.91
C VAL A 145 5.56 7.19 -5.26
N LEU A 146 5.99 6.48 -6.29
CA LEU A 146 5.82 6.84 -7.69
C LEU A 146 5.34 5.61 -8.45
N GLY A 147 4.27 5.71 -9.23
CA GLY A 147 3.68 4.59 -9.93
C GLY A 147 3.05 4.95 -11.26
N ALA A 148 2.70 3.92 -12.01
CA ALA A 148 1.96 3.99 -13.25
C ALA A 148 0.83 2.95 -13.23
N GLU A 149 -0.29 3.30 -13.84
CA GLU A 149 -1.50 2.50 -13.91
C GLU A 149 -2.01 2.45 -15.35
N LEU A 150 -2.36 1.25 -15.82
CA LEU A 150 -3.10 1.02 -17.06
C LEU A 150 -4.55 0.74 -16.69
N ASN A 151 -5.43 1.67 -17.01
CA ASN A 151 -6.87 1.61 -16.74
C ASN A 151 -7.58 0.83 -17.86
N LEU A 152 -7.91 -0.43 -17.60
CA LEU A 152 -8.60 -1.36 -18.50
C LEU A 152 -9.95 -1.75 -17.89
N PHE A 153 -10.94 -0.85 -17.91
CA PHE A 153 -12.19 -1.02 -17.16
C PHE A 153 -12.79 -2.44 -17.27
N PRO A 154 -13.10 -3.11 -16.15
CA PRO A 154 -13.02 -2.65 -14.75
C PRO A 154 -11.66 -2.88 -14.07
N ILE A 155 -10.69 -3.44 -14.76
CA ILE A 155 -9.37 -3.81 -14.23
C ILE A 155 -8.38 -2.64 -14.36
N ILE A 156 -7.48 -2.50 -13.41
CA ILE A 156 -6.36 -1.57 -13.44
C ILE A 156 -5.09 -2.37 -13.20
N ILE A 157 -4.16 -2.35 -14.13
CA ILE A 157 -2.83 -2.96 -13.93
C ILE A 157 -1.93 -1.86 -13.40
N TYR A 158 -1.25 -2.08 -12.28
CA TYR A 158 -0.39 -1.05 -11.69
C TYR A 158 1.01 -1.57 -11.40
N GLY A 159 1.98 -0.67 -11.54
CA GLY A 159 3.33 -0.84 -11.04
C GLY A 159 3.75 0.41 -10.28
N ARG A 160 4.41 0.22 -9.14
CA ARG A 160 4.91 1.32 -8.32
C ARG A 160 6.27 1.05 -7.73
N TYR A 161 6.97 2.13 -7.49
CA TYR A 161 8.23 2.17 -6.81
C TYR A 161 8.10 3.02 -5.55
N ILE A 162 8.60 2.50 -4.44
CA ILE A 162 8.45 3.08 -3.11
C ILE A 162 9.84 3.27 -2.52
N TRP A 163 10.12 4.51 -2.15
CA TRP A 163 11.30 4.91 -1.41
C TRP A 163 10.92 5.12 0.05
N GLY A 164 11.36 4.23 0.92
CA GLY A 164 11.18 4.37 2.37
C GLY A 164 12.35 5.11 3.01
N PHE A 165 12.02 6.06 3.87
CA PHE A 165 12.96 6.92 4.58
C PHE A 165 13.05 6.62 6.08
N SER A 166 12.46 5.51 6.54
CA SER A 166 12.35 5.18 7.96
C SER A 166 13.61 4.55 8.56
N ASP A 167 13.85 4.82 9.85
CA ASP A 167 15.02 4.39 10.62
C ASP A 167 14.73 3.06 11.34
N ILE A 168 15.09 1.93 10.72
CA ILE A 168 14.84 0.58 11.29
C ILE A 168 16.01 0.10 12.15
N GLY A 169 16.77 1.00 12.79
CA GLY A 169 17.94 0.66 13.60
C GLY A 169 18.11 1.54 14.84
N GLN A 170 18.31 0.93 16.01
CA GLN A 170 18.64 1.62 17.27
C GLN A 170 20.02 2.32 17.28
N PHE A 171 20.60 2.63 16.11
CA PHE A 171 22.00 3.08 15.97
C PHE A 171 22.23 4.10 14.84
N GLY A 172 21.35 5.11 14.71
CA GLY A 172 21.67 6.39 14.08
C GLY A 172 22.25 6.33 12.66
N LYS A 173 21.83 5.37 11.84
CA LYS A 173 22.30 5.20 10.46
C LYS A 173 21.08 5.07 9.56
N GLU A 174 20.82 6.09 8.74
CA GLU A 174 19.67 6.14 7.82
C GLU A 174 19.66 4.92 6.88
N VAL A 175 18.86 3.91 7.19
CA VAL A 175 18.65 2.75 6.31
C VAL A 175 17.48 3.06 5.39
N LYS A 176 17.78 3.36 4.12
CA LYS A 176 16.75 3.59 3.09
C LYS A 176 16.23 2.26 2.58
N SER A 177 14.91 2.11 2.52
CA SER A 177 14.29 0.92 1.91
C SER A 177 13.80 1.26 0.51
N ARG A 178 13.94 0.29 -0.41
CA ARG A 178 13.47 0.42 -1.79
C ARG A 178 12.56 -0.76 -2.09
N GLN A 179 11.35 -0.48 -2.53
CA GLN A 179 10.37 -1.52 -2.82
C GLN A 179 9.77 -1.31 -4.20
N ILE A 180 9.69 -2.39 -4.97
CA ILE A 180 8.94 -2.45 -6.22
C ILE A 180 7.66 -3.22 -5.93
N GLN A 181 6.53 -2.71 -6.41
CA GLN A 181 5.26 -3.42 -6.30
C GLN A 181 4.57 -3.51 -7.66
N LEU A 182 3.95 -4.66 -7.91
CA LEU A 182 3.18 -4.93 -9.12
C LEU A 182 1.87 -5.61 -8.74
N GLY A 183 0.78 -5.28 -9.43
CA GLY A 183 -0.49 -5.92 -9.14
C GLY A 183 -1.66 -5.48 -10.01
N LEU A 184 -2.84 -5.89 -9.55
CA LEU A 184 -4.12 -5.61 -10.17
C LEU A 184 -5.04 -4.87 -9.20
N ALA A 185 -5.80 -3.94 -9.72
CA ALA A 185 -6.90 -3.28 -9.04
C ALA A 185 -8.20 -3.55 -9.80
N LEU A 186 -9.30 -3.71 -9.08
CA LEU A 186 -10.63 -3.87 -9.63
C LEU A 186 -11.45 -2.66 -9.20
N ARG A 187 -11.88 -1.86 -10.17
CA ARG A 187 -12.81 -0.75 -9.98
C ARG A 187 -14.22 -1.34 -9.83
N VAL A 188 -14.88 -1.01 -8.73
CA VAL A 188 -16.23 -1.50 -8.42
C VAL A 188 -17.28 -0.40 -8.63
N PHE A 189 -16.91 0.85 -8.39
CA PHE A 189 -17.72 2.04 -8.58
C PHE A 189 -16.87 3.13 -9.24
#